data_AF-A0A225W073-F1
#
_entry.id   AF-A0A225W073-F1
#
_cell.length_a   1.000
_cell.length_b   1.000
_cell.length_c   1.000
_cell.angle_alpha   90.00
_cell.angle_beta   90.00
_cell.angle_gamma   90.00
#
_symmetry.space_group_name_H-M   'P 1'
#
loop_
_entity.id
_entity.type
_entity.pdbx_description
1 polymer ?
#
loop_
_entity_poly.entity_id
_entity_poly.type
_entity_poly.pdbx_seq_one_letter_code
_entity_poly.pdbx_strand_id
1 'polypeptide(L)'
;MKWAGQLGANLQTKDGLQETDTKLADKKVIGIYFSAYWCGPCRRFTPVLSAVYDEMIEEHPDFEVIFVSLDRNPAQFTEYFGQMPFLALPYEEHEIKRSMTTKSGLVTIPMLVFVDGEGNLITKDGRNIVANSGGDVRSIWEQLRK
;
A
#
# COMPACT_ATOMS: atom_id res chain seq x y z
N MET A 1 3.94 -8.27 -16.42
CA MET A 1 3.86 -8.89 -15.07
C MET A 1 2.40 -9.24 -14.81
N LYS A 2 2.09 -10.37 -14.13
CA LYS A 2 0.73 -10.60 -13.58
C LYS A 2 0.80 -10.44 -12.07
N TRP A 3 0.07 -9.45 -11.55
CA TRP A 3 0.04 -9.13 -10.13
C TRP A 3 -0.61 -10.24 -9.30
N ALA A 4 -1.55 -10.98 -9.89
CA ALA A 4 -2.20 -12.11 -9.23
C ALA A 4 -1.21 -13.18 -8.73
N GLY A 5 -0.08 -13.38 -9.41
CA GLY A 5 0.97 -14.31 -8.97
C GLY A 5 1.78 -13.83 -7.76
N GLN A 6 1.71 -12.54 -7.42
CA GLN A 6 2.42 -11.94 -6.29
C GLN A 6 1.51 -11.60 -5.11
N LEU A 7 0.29 -11.17 -5.40
CA LEU A 7 -0.65 -10.63 -4.42
C LEU A 7 -1.90 -11.51 -4.24
N GLY A 8 -1.99 -12.62 -4.96
CA GLY A 8 -3.17 -13.48 -4.97
C GLY A 8 -4.21 -13.00 -5.99
N ALA A 9 -5.23 -13.82 -6.24
CA ALA A 9 -6.19 -13.58 -7.31
C ALA A 9 -7.06 -12.32 -7.08
N ASN A 10 -7.28 -11.94 -5.82
CA ASN A 10 -8.15 -10.83 -5.46
C ASN A 10 -7.49 -9.86 -4.47
N LEU A 11 -7.84 -8.59 -4.60
CA LEU A 11 -7.60 -7.55 -3.61
C LEU A 11 -8.91 -7.20 -2.89
N GLN A 12 -8.80 -6.84 -1.62
CA GLN A 12 -9.89 -6.29 -0.84
C GLN A 12 -10.07 -4.81 -1.18
N THR A 13 -11.28 -4.46 -1.63
CA THR A 13 -11.72 -3.09 -1.89
C THR A 13 -12.84 -2.71 -0.91
N LYS A 14 -13.35 -1.48 -1.01
CA LYS A 14 -14.54 -1.05 -0.26
C LYS A 14 -15.83 -1.75 -0.71
N ASP A 15 -15.86 -2.22 -1.96
CA ASP A 15 -17.00 -2.93 -2.55
C ASP A 15 -16.85 -4.46 -2.48
N GLY A 16 -15.88 -4.96 -1.70
CA GLY A 16 -15.57 -6.38 -1.57
C GLY A 16 -14.33 -6.80 -2.36
N LEU A 17 -14.20 -8.11 -2.62
CA LEU A 17 -13.07 -8.68 -3.36
C LEU A 17 -13.19 -8.37 -4.85
N GLN A 18 -12.11 -7.89 -5.46
CA GLN A 18 -12.02 -7.67 -6.91
C GLN A 18 -10.71 -8.25 -7.46
N GLU A 19 -10.72 -8.65 -8.73
CA GLU A 19 -9.57 -9.28 -9.37
C GLU A 19 -8.33 -8.37 -9.36
N THR A 20 -7.23 -8.91 -8.86
CA THR A 20 -5.97 -8.19 -8.67
C THR A 20 -5.43 -7.61 -9.98
N ASP A 21 -5.36 -8.43 -11.03
CA ASP A 21 -4.81 -7.99 -12.32
C ASP A 21 -5.65 -6.87 -12.94
N THR A 22 -6.98 -6.91 -12.75
CA THR A 22 -7.89 -5.85 -13.22
C THR A 22 -7.68 -4.55 -12.44
N LYS A 23 -7.51 -4.62 -11.11
CA LYS A 23 -7.30 -3.42 -10.30
C LYS A 23 -5.95 -2.74 -10.55
N LEU A 24 -4.95 -3.50 -11.00
CA LEU A 24 -3.58 -3.02 -11.15
C LEU A 24 -3.10 -2.88 -12.60
N ALA A 25 -3.95 -3.16 -13.60
CA ALA A 25 -3.56 -3.23 -15.02
C ALA A 25 -2.82 -1.98 -15.55
N ASP A 26 -3.30 -0.78 -15.18
CA ASP A 26 -2.79 0.49 -15.68
C ASP A 26 -1.98 1.28 -14.64
N LYS A 27 -1.65 0.65 -13.50
CA LYS A 27 -0.92 1.30 -12.42
C LYS A 27 0.57 1.31 -12.72
N LYS A 28 1.19 2.49 -12.75
CA LYS A 28 2.63 2.67 -12.98
C LYS A 28 3.43 2.73 -11.71
N VAL A 29 2.83 3.17 -10.61
CA VAL A 29 3.48 3.27 -9.30
C VAL A 29 2.54 2.71 -8.25
N ILE A 30 3.00 1.69 -7.52
CA ILE A 30 2.21 1.00 -6.51
C ILE A 30 2.95 1.08 -5.17
N GLY A 31 2.27 1.58 -4.14
CA GLY A 31 2.76 1.61 -2.77
C GLY A 31 2.33 0.38 -1.99
N ILE A 32 3.27 -0.45 -1.56
CA ILE A 32 3.02 -1.58 -0.65
C ILE A 32 3.20 -1.09 0.79
N TYR A 33 2.09 -0.96 1.51
CA TYR A 33 2.03 -0.36 2.83
C TYR A 33 1.87 -1.42 3.93
N PHE A 34 2.95 -1.70 4.67
CA PHE A 34 2.94 -2.61 5.82
C PHE A 34 2.59 -1.85 7.09
N SER A 35 1.48 -2.23 7.73
CA SER A 35 0.95 -1.51 8.88
C SER A 35 0.06 -2.39 9.76
N ALA A 36 -0.31 -1.89 10.95
CA ALA A 36 -1.27 -2.53 11.83
C ALA A 36 -1.98 -1.53 12.75
N TYR A 37 -3.22 -1.85 13.13
CA TYR A 37 -4.08 -1.08 14.01
C TYR A 37 -3.47 -0.86 15.39
N TRP A 38 -2.85 -1.90 15.94
CA TRP A 38 -2.26 -1.88 17.30
C TRP A 38 -0.98 -1.04 17.38
N CYS A 39 -0.43 -0.61 16.24
CA CYS A 39 0.82 0.14 16.15
C CYS A 39 0.56 1.66 16.22
N GLY A 40 1.02 2.30 17.31
CA GLY A 40 0.85 3.75 17.53
C GLY A 40 1.42 4.63 16.41
N PRO A 41 2.70 4.48 15.99
CA PRO A 41 3.25 5.23 14.87
C PRO A 41 2.50 5.02 13.55
N CYS A 42 1.99 3.81 13.34
CA CYS A 42 1.21 3.45 12.16
C CYS A 42 -0.07 4.27 12.06
N ARG A 43 -0.86 4.30 13.14
CA ARG A 43 -2.09 5.10 13.21
C ARG A 43 -1.87 6.60 13.02
N ARG A 44 -0.67 7.11 13.31
CA ARG A 44 -0.31 8.51 13.00
C ARG A 44 0.05 8.73 11.54
N PHE A 45 0.67 7.74 10.89
CA PHE A 45 1.10 7.85 9.50
C PHE A 45 -0.02 7.59 8.49
N THR A 46 -0.95 6.68 8.78
CA THR A 46 -2.08 6.36 7.88
C THR A 46 -2.90 7.56 7.42
N PRO A 47 -3.30 8.52 8.29
CA PRO A 47 -4.04 9.69 7.81
C PRO A 47 -3.20 10.57 6.88
N VAL A 48 -1.89 10.67 7.10
CA VAL A 48 -0.98 11.41 6.21
C VAL A 48 -0.90 10.74 4.83
N LEU A 49 -0.71 9.41 4.81
CA LEU A 49 -0.70 8.65 3.57
C LEU A 49 -2.04 8.69 2.84
N SER A 50 -3.15 8.70 3.57
CA SER A 50 -4.49 8.77 2.99
C SER A 50 -4.75 10.12 2.31
N ALA A 51 -4.39 11.22 2.98
CA ALA A 51 -4.48 12.56 2.37
C ALA A 51 -3.63 12.69 1.11
N VAL A 52 -2.38 12.21 1.16
CA VAL A 52 -1.50 12.17 -0.02
C VAL A 52 -2.08 11.28 -1.12
N TYR A 53 -2.65 10.12 -0.77
CA TYR A 53 -3.25 9.22 -1.75
C TYR A 53 -4.41 9.89 -2.48
N ASP A 54 -5.33 10.52 -1.74
CA ASP A 54 -6.53 11.15 -2.32
C ASP A 54 -6.14 12.23 -3.34
N GLU A 55 -5.17 13.10 -3.03
CA GLU A 55 -4.68 14.11 -3.96
C GLU A 55 -3.83 13.51 -5.10
N MET A 56 -2.99 12.51 -4.81
CA MET A 56 -2.15 11.84 -5.81
C MET A 56 -2.97 11.18 -6.92
N ILE A 57 -4.08 10.51 -6.59
CA ILE A 57 -4.89 9.83 -7.61
C ILE A 57 -5.69 10.78 -8.51
N GLU A 58 -5.92 12.03 -8.07
CA GLU A 58 -6.54 13.06 -8.91
C GLU A 58 -5.62 13.49 -10.06
N GLU A 59 -4.32 13.67 -9.78
CA GLU A 59 -3.32 14.05 -10.78
C GLU A 59 -2.71 12.84 -11.52
N HIS A 60 -2.61 11.72 -10.82
CA HIS A 60 -1.90 10.51 -11.25
C HIS A 60 -2.78 9.27 -11.02
N PRO A 61 -3.80 9.05 -11.87
CA PRO A 61 -4.71 7.89 -11.75
C PRO A 61 -4.00 6.54 -11.95
N ASP A 62 -2.75 6.55 -12.41
CA ASP A 62 -1.83 5.42 -12.49
C ASP A 62 -1.06 5.14 -11.18
N PHE A 63 -1.40 5.82 -10.08
CA PHE A 63 -0.96 5.51 -8.72
C PHE A 63 -1.95 4.57 -8.00
N GLU A 64 -1.43 3.71 -7.11
CA GLU A 64 -2.24 2.92 -6.18
C GLU A 64 -1.48 2.59 -4.89
N VAL A 65 -2.20 2.31 -3.80
CA VAL A 65 -1.64 1.78 -2.55
C VAL A 65 -2.33 0.49 -2.15
N ILE A 66 -1.55 -0.48 -1.69
CA ILE A 66 -2.02 -1.78 -1.21
C ILE A 66 -1.59 -1.95 0.25
N PHE A 67 -2.57 -1.97 1.13
CA PHE A 67 -2.38 -2.29 2.53
C PHE A 67 -2.05 -3.77 2.73
N VAL A 68 -0.91 -4.02 3.35
CA VAL A 68 -0.50 -5.33 3.85
C VAL A 68 -0.64 -5.30 5.36
N SER A 69 -1.71 -5.91 5.86
CA SER A 69 -2.03 -5.92 7.29
C SER A 69 -1.16 -6.88 8.09
N LEU A 70 -0.62 -6.38 9.21
CA LEU A 70 0.00 -7.14 10.29
C LEU A 70 -0.91 -7.18 11.54
N ASP A 71 -2.21 -6.99 11.35
CA ASP A 71 -3.21 -7.10 12.41
C ASP A 71 -3.34 -8.54 12.91
N ARG A 72 -3.72 -8.66 14.17
CA ARG A 72 -3.74 -9.97 14.86
C ARG A 72 -5.06 -10.71 14.69
N ASN A 73 -6.11 -9.99 14.30
CA ASN A 73 -7.45 -10.55 14.09
C ASN A 73 -8.23 -9.78 13.01
N PRO A 74 -9.28 -10.39 12.44
CA PRO A 74 -10.11 -9.76 11.40
C PRO A 74 -10.80 -8.46 11.83
N ALA A 75 -11.16 -8.31 13.11
CA ALA A 75 -11.85 -7.11 13.59
C ALA A 75 -10.92 -5.88 13.55
N GLN A 76 -9.67 -6.04 14.00
CA GLN A 76 -8.64 -5.00 13.90
C GLN A 76 -8.36 -4.61 12.44
N PHE A 77 -8.24 -5.61 11.56
CA PHE A 77 -8.09 -5.37 10.13
C PHE A 77 -9.26 -4.57 9.56
N THR A 78 -10.48 -5.00 9.84
CA THR A 78 -11.71 -4.37 9.32
C THR A 78 -11.83 -2.93 9.78
N GLU A 79 -11.63 -2.67 11.08
CA GLU A 79 -11.69 -1.31 11.64
C GLU A 79 -10.63 -0.39 11.04
N TYR A 80 -9.40 -0.90 10.88
CA TYR A 80 -8.30 -0.07 10.42
C TYR A 80 -8.32 0.16 8.91
N PHE A 81 -8.53 -0.90 8.14
CA PHE A 81 -8.72 -0.80 6.70
C PHE A 81 -9.91 0.10 6.37
N GLY A 82 -10.97 0.08 7.19
CA GLY A 82 -12.13 0.97 7.06
C GLY A 82 -11.77 2.45 6.96
N GLN A 83 -10.65 2.87 7.56
CA GLN A 83 -10.18 4.27 7.58
C GLN A 83 -9.31 4.65 6.37
N MET A 84 -8.93 3.71 5.51
CA MET A 84 -8.02 3.93 4.39
C MET A 84 -8.79 4.09 3.07
N PRO A 85 -8.43 5.00 2.16
CA PRO A 85 -9.13 5.18 0.88
C PRO A 85 -8.71 4.16 -0.20
N PHE A 86 -7.61 3.45 0.02
CA PHE A 86 -6.96 2.57 -0.97
C PHE A 86 -7.28 1.07 -0.75
N LEU A 87 -6.55 0.19 -1.46
CA LEU A 87 -6.79 -1.26 -1.50
C LEU A 87 -6.10 -2.00 -0.34
N ALA A 88 -6.46 -3.25 -0.11
CA ALA A 88 -5.75 -4.14 0.80
C ALA A 88 -5.56 -5.55 0.22
N LEU A 89 -4.54 -6.26 0.70
CA LEU A 89 -4.56 -7.71 0.63
C LEU A 89 -5.68 -8.24 1.55
N PRO A 90 -6.44 -9.26 1.10
CA PRO A 90 -7.39 -9.94 1.97
C PRO A 90 -6.72 -10.42 3.27
N TYR A 91 -7.48 -10.39 4.37
CA TYR A 91 -6.93 -10.71 5.68
C TYR A 91 -6.39 -12.15 5.75
N GLU A 92 -7.00 -13.06 5.00
CA GLU A 92 -6.73 -14.48 4.97
C GLU A 92 -5.46 -14.86 4.17
N GLU A 93 -4.89 -13.93 3.40
CA GLU A 93 -3.72 -14.17 2.54
C GLU A 93 -2.40 -14.22 3.35
N HIS A 94 -2.36 -15.03 4.40
CA HIS A 94 -1.28 -15.08 5.39
C HIS A 94 0.09 -15.46 4.77
N GLU A 95 0.12 -16.43 3.85
CA GLU A 95 1.37 -16.86 3.21
C GLU A 95 1.93 -15.81 2.26
N ILE A 96 1.06 -15.13 1.51
CA ILE A 96 1.45 -14.02 0.64
C ILE A 96 2.02 -12.88 1.49
N LYS A 97 1.30 -12.48 2.54
CA LYS A 97 1.75 -11.45 3.47
C LYS A 97 3.11 -11.80 4.08
N ARG A 98 3.31 -13.05 4.54
CA ARG A 98 4.60 -13.53 5.07
C ARG A 98 5.73 -13.48 4.04
N SER A 99 5.44 -13.85 2.79
CA SER A 99 6.41 -13.77 1.68
C SER A 99 6.81 -12.32 1.45
N MET A 100 5.86 -11.39 1.43
CA MET A 100 6.09 -9.96 1.21
C MET A 100 6.86 -9.30 2.36
N THR A 101 6.55 -9.61 3.61
CA THR A 101 7.32 -9.10 4.77
C THR A 101 8.77 -9.57 4.71
N THR A 102 9.00 -10.82 4.30
CA THR A 102 10.35 -11.38 4.15
C THR A 102 11.11 -10.70 3.00
N LYS A 103 10.50 -10.60 1.81
CA LYS A 103 11.12 -9.99 0.62
C LYS A 103 11.40 -8.49 0.79
N SER A 104 10.51 -7.77 1.46
CA SER A 104 10.70 -6.34 1.74
C SER A 104 11.85 -6.10 2.73
N GLY A 105 12.20 -7.10 3.55
CA GLY A 105 13.14 -6.94 4.66
C GLY A 105 12.52 -6.13 5.80
N LEU A 106 11.21 -6.29 6.03
CA LEU A 106 10.47 -5.56 7.04
C LEU A 106 11.06 -5.81 8.44
N VAL A 107 11.58 -4.76 9.06
CA VAL A 107 12.07 -4.80 10.45
C VAL A 107 11.09 -4.11 11.39
N THR A 108 10.49 -3.00 10.96
CA THR A 108 9.55 -2.19 11.76
C THR A 108 8.42 -1.64 10.90
N ILE A 109 7.29 -1.32 11.54
CA ILE A 109 6.13 -0.68 10.91
C ILE A 109 5.92 0.73 11.52
N PRO A 110 5.39 1.70 10.74
CA PRO A 110 4.94 1.59 9.35
C PRO A 110 6.10 1.54 8.34
N MET A 111 5.99 0.69 7.32
CA MET A 111 6.89 0.66 6.16
C MET A 111 6.06 0.84 4.89
N LEU A 112 6.56 1.65 3.96
CA LEU A 112 5.93 1.88 2.66
C LEU A 112 7.00 1.71 1.59
N VAL A 113 6.80 0.74 0.72
CA VAL A 113 7.69 0.41 -0.41
C VAL A 113 6.98 0.81 -1.69
N PHE A 114 7.65 1.56 -2.56
CA PHE A 114 7.14 1.83 -3.90
C PHE A 114 7.78 0.91 -4.92
N VAL A 115 6.95 0.37 -5.80
CA VAL A 115 7.33 -0.45 -6.95
C VAL A 115 6.67 0.09 -8.21
N ASP A 116 7.25 -0.21 -9.37
CA ASP A 116 6.63 0.14 -10.65
C ASP A 116 5.48 -0.82 -11.00
N GLY A 117 4.80 -0.56 -12.13
CA GLY A 117 3.71 -1.41 -12.64
C GLY A 117 4.12 -2.85 -12.98
N GLU A 118 5.42 -3.12 -13.08
CA GLU A 118 5.98 -4.46 -13.27
C GLU A 118 6.42 -5.09 -11.96
N GLY A 119 6.33 -4.40 -10.82
CA GLY A 119 6.75 -4.88 -9.52
C GLY A 119 8.24 -4.73 -9.25
N ASN A 120 8.98 -3.99 -10.07
CA ASN A 120 10.38 -3.66 -9.78
C ASN A 120 10.45 -2.59 -8.68
N LEU A 121 11.46 -2.69 -7.82
CA LEU A 121 11.64 -1.77 -6.71
C LEU A 121 11.98 -0.36 -7.22
N ILE A 122 11.17 0.64 -6.84
CA ILE A 122 11.51 2.07 -6.96
C ILE A 122 12.25 2.49 -5.70
N THR A 123 11.65 2.31 -4.52
CA THR A 123 12.27 2.67 -3.24
C THR A 123 11.64 1.96 -2.04
N LYS A 124 12.45 1.66 -1.02
CA LYS A 124 11.98 1.19 0.29
C LYS A 124 11.76 2.32 1.30
N ASP A 125 12.11 3.56 0.95
CA ASP A 125 12.05 4.73 1.82
C ASP A 125 10.74 5.53 1.69
N GLY A 126 9.70 4.92 1.09
CA GLY A 126 8.45 5.59 0.76
C GLY A 126 7.77 6.26 1.98
N ARG A 127 7.90 5.66 3.17
CA ARG A 127 7.35 6.25 4.40
C ARG A 127 7.97 7.61 4.71
N ASN A 128 9.27 7.76 4.54
CA ASN A 128 9.98 9.00 4.84
C ASN A 128 9.76 10.04 3.74
N ILE A 129 9.71 9.61 2.47
CA ILE A 129 9.34 10.48 1.34
C ILE A 129 7.98 11.12 1.61
N VAL A 130 6.96 10.32 1.92
CA VAL A 130 5.61 10.83 2.21
C VAL A 130 5.60 11.69 3.47
N ALA A 131 6.20 11.23 4.58
CA ALA A 131 6.16 11.94 5.85
C ALA A 131 6.88 13.31 5.82
N ASN A 132 7.93 13.46 5.00
CA ASN A 132 8.73 14.67 4.92
C ASN A 132 8.33 15.61 3.77
N SER A 133 7.39 15.20 2.92
CA SER A 133 6.90 16.00 1.78
C SER A 133 6.11 17.24 2.18
N GLY A 134 5.59 17.29 3.41
CA GLY A 134 4.60 18.30 3.81
C GLY A 134 3.27 18.18 3.05
N GLY A 135 3.01 17.04 2.40
CA GLY A 135 1.84 16.83 1.53
C GLY A 135 2.07 17.21 0.06
N ASP A 136 3.26 17.63 -0.34
CA ASP A 136 3.56 18.01 -1.74
C ASP A 136 3.56 16.77 -2.67
N VAL A 137 2.39 16.46 -3.24
CA VAL A 137 2.16 15.33 -4.16
C VAL A 137 3.09 15.40 -5.37
N ARG A 138 3.33 16.59 -5.93
CA ARG A 138 4.22 16.76 -7.07
C ARG A 138 5.66 16.37 -6.72
N SER A 139 6.16 16.84 -5.58
CA SER A 139 7.52 16.49 -5.11
C SER A 139 7.65 14.99 -4.85
N ILE A 140 6.62 14.35 -4.30
CA ILE A 140 6.59 12.89 -4.11
C ILE A 140 6.65 12.21 -5.48
N TRP A 141 5.80 12.58 -6.42
CA TRP A 141 5.73 11.94 -7.73
C TRP A 141 7.02 12.07 -8.55
N GLU A 142 7.66 13.24 -8.52
CA GLU A 142 8.97 13.47 -9.17
C GLU A 142 10.07 12.54 -8.61
N GLN A 143 9.99 12.15 -7.33
CA GLN A 143 10.92 11.18 -6.74
C GLN A 143 10.62 9.73 -7.16
N LEU A 144 9.36 9.40 -7.45
CA LEU A 144 8.94 8.03 -7.79
C LEU A 144 9.12 7.68 -9.27
N ARG A 145 9.35 8.67 -10.15
CA ARG A 145 9.50 8.48 -11.60
C ARG A 145 10.96 8.49 -12.10
N LYS A 146 11.93 8.44 -11.19
CA LYS A 146 13.36 8.33 -11.53
C LYS A 146 13.71 6.92 -11.97
#